data_AF-A0AB36THQ0-F1
#
_entry.id   AF-A0AB36THQ0-F1
#
_cell.length_a   1.000
_cell.length_b   1.000
_cell.length_c   1.000
_cell.angle_alpha   90.00
_cell.angle_beta   90.00
_cell.angle_gamma   90.00
#
_symmetry.space_group_name_H-M   'P 1'
#
loop_
_entity.id
_entity.type
_entity.pdbx_description
1 polymer ?
#
loop_
_entity_poly.entity_id
_entity_poly.type
_entity_poly.pdbx_seq_one_letter_code
_entity_poly.pdbx_strand_id
1 'polypeptide(L)'
;MSQFKKFCIFSLVGVLVASFYPIFMGLKVIDDMVRNGVVLAENYPKYIIPYTPISLAVIIAVLLLPVLMRYTKKYALATATLISLLVFFVSELLLENMVIITDNVTTTLESWQMFMCYVPPESVRTRTWKPVDVLIGDYSPAFKIHFYAISVVLIITLVNCFYGFAKIIVTKDKRRLKALIFQALLTVLFLGLCIFACFTAFFRDGEITVSAVSAILMSLFFVVFGLTSGVYAGSFLVGKKKTLAVLLPSIVASSVTIVMYIGEMVLLSGHLYRFGTGFLFEEFPGIVLAPVDILVIVASGCINAVICHAFGESGKRIKN
;
A
#
# COMPACT_ATOMS: atom_id res chain seq x y z
N MET A 1 -16.23 -5.46 -31.23
CA MET A 1 -16.10 -5.54 -29.75
C MET A 1 -16.45 -4.18 -29.13
N SER A 2 -17.38 -4.10 -28.16
CA SER A 2 -17.74 -2.81 -27.55
C SER A 2 -16.57 -2.20 -26.77
N GLN A 3 -16.54 -0.87 -26.63
CA GLN A 3 -15.49 -0.16 -25.88
C GLN A 3 -15.35 -0.69 -24.44
N PHE A 4 -16.47 -1.02 -23.79
CA PHE A 4 -16.47 -1.63 -22.47
C PHE A 4 -15.82 -3.03 -22.45
N LYS A 5 -16.11 -3.89 -23.44
CA LYS A 5 -15.47 -5.21 -23.56
C LYS A 5 -13.97 -5.07 -23.81
N LYS A 6 -13.54 -4.14 -24.66
CA LYS A 6 -12.10 -3.81 -24.87
C LYS A 6 -11.44 -3.45 -23.54
N PHE A 7 -12.04 -2.51 -22.80
CA PHE A 7 -11.53 -2.10 -21.50
C PHE A 7 -11.39 -3.27 -20.53
N CYS A 8 -12.40 -4.13 -20.39
CA CYS A 8 -12.33 -5.29 -19.50
C CYS A 8 -11.15 -6.22 -19.85
N ILE A 9 -10.98 -6.54 -21.13
CA ILE A 9 -9.91 -7.45 -21.57
C ILE A 9 -8.54 -6.81 -21.35
N PHE A 10 -8.34 -5.55 -21.76
CA PHE A 10 -7.05 -4.87 -21.55
C PHE A 10 -6.73 -4.68 -20.07
N SER A 11 -7.72 -4.37 -19.23
CA SER A 11 -7.53 -4.31 -17.77
C SER A 11 -7.12 -5.66 -17.20
N LEU A 12 -7.78 -6.74 -17.62
CA LEU A 12 -7.44 -8.09 -17.15
C LEU A 12 -6.03 -8.49 -17.56
N VAL A 13 -5.68 -8.32 -18.84
CA VAL A 13 -4.32 -8.61 -19.35
C VAL A 13 -3.28 -7.78 -18.62
N GLY A 14 -3.52 -6.47 -18.45
CA GLY A 14 -2.59 -5.58 -17.75
C GLY A 14 -2.37 -6.00 -16.29
N VAL A 15 -3.43 -6.37 -15.57
CA VAL A 15 -3.32 -6.87 -14.19
C VAL A 15 -2.60 -8.21 -14.15
N LEU A 16 -2.94 -9.16 -15.03
CA LEU A 16 -2.26 -10.47 -15.07
C LEU A 16 -0.75 -10.33 -15.33
N VAL A 17 -0.35 -9.42 -16.22
CA VAL A 17 1.07 -9.14 -16.49
C VAL A 17 1.74 -8.51 -15.27
N ALA A 18 1.13 -7.49 -14.66
CA ALA A 18 1.69 -6.83 -13.48
C ALA A 18 1.77 -7.76 -12.25
N SER A 19 0.84 -8.70 -12.15
CA SER A 19 0.73 -9.67 -11.06
C SER A 19 1.47 -10.99 -11.33
N PHE A 20 2.09 -11.17 -12.50
CA PHE A 20 2.71 -12.44 -12.88
C PHE A 20 3.76 -12.89 -11.86
N TYR A 21 4.70 -12.00 -11.52
CA TYR A 21 5.77 -12.31 -10.57
C TYR A 21 5.25 -12.68 -9.17
N PRO A 22 4.45 -11.84 -8.46
CA PRO A 22 3.99 -12.19 -7.13
C PRO A 22 3.14 -13.47 -7.13
N ILE A 23 2.26 -13.67 -8.12
CA ILE A 23 1.47 -14.92 -8.21
C ILE A 23 2.36 -16.14 -8.44
N PHE A 24 3.32 -16.08 -9.37
CA PHE A 24 4.24 -17.18 -9.64
C PHE A 24 5.03 -17.56 -8.39
N MET A 25 5.56 -16.56 -7.68
CA MET A 25 6.34 -16.80 -6.47
C MET A 25 5.46 -17.31 -5.31
N GLY A 26 4.22 -16.83 -5.18
CA GLY A 26 3.25 -17.38 -4.24
C GLY A 26 2.92 -18.85 -4.51
N LEU A 27 2.76 -19.24 -5.78
CA LEU A 27 2.56 -20.65 -6.17
C LEU A 27 3.77 -21.51 -5.84
N LYS A 28 5.00 -21.01 -6.05
CA LYS A 28 6.23 -21.72 -5.70
C LYS A 28 6.31 -22.00 -4.19
N VAL A 29 5.98 -21.00 -3.36
CA VAL A 29 5.93 -21.15 -1.89
C VAL A 29 4.91 -22.22 -1.48
N ILE A 30 3.75 -22.26 -2.14
CA ILE A 30 2.75 -23.30 -1.87
C ILE A 30 3.25 -24.69 -2.31
N ASP A 31 3.88 -24.81 -3.48
CA ASP A 31 4.44 -26.08 -3.97
C ASP A 31 5.53 -26.62 -3.03
N ASP A 32 6.44 -25.75 -2.57
CA ASP A 32 7.47 -26.10 -1.59
C ASP A 32 6.84 -26.56 -0.26
N MET A 33 5.83 -25.85 0.24
CA MET A 33 5.08 -26.26 1.44
C MET A 33 4.40 -27.62 1.26
N VAL A 34 3.75 -27.88 0.12
CA VAL A 34 3.03 -29.14 -0.13
C VAL A 34 3.98 -30.32 -0.26
N ARG A 35 5.15 -30.12 -0.89
CA ARG A 35 6.13 -31.19 -1.11
C ARG A 35 6.99 -31.47 0.10
N ASN A 36 7.45 -30.43 0.78
CA ASN A 36 8.50 -30.54 1.79
C ASN A 36 7.97 -30.29 3.21
N GLY A 37 6.72 -29.82 3.36
CA GLY A 37 6.15 -29.41 4.65
C GLY A 37 6.70 -28.10 5.20
N VAL A 38 7.74 -27.54 4.57
CA VAL A 38 8.45 -26.31 4.94
C VAL A 38 8.97 -25.61 3.70
N VAL A 39 9.16 -24.29 3.79
CA VAL A 39 9.87 -23.49 2.79
C VAL A 39 11.26 -23.16 3.33
N LEU A 40 12.29 -23.53 2.58
CA LEU A 40 13.65 -23.14 2.93
C LEU A 40 13.82 -21.63 2.76
N ALA A 41 14.44 -20.96 3.74
CA ALA A 41 14.64 -19.51 3.72
C ALA A 41 15.36 -19.00 2.46
N GLU A 42 16.35 -19.74 1.96
CA GLU A 42 17.06 -19.45 0.71
C GLU A 42 16.15 -19.47 -0.53
N ASN A 43 15.08 -20.27 -0.47
CA ASN A 43 14.10 -20.40 -1.53
C ASN A 43 12.94 -19.42 -1.38
N TYR A 44 12.83 -18.73 -0.23
CA TYR A 44 11.78 -17.74 0.02
C TYR A 44 12.00 -16.47 -0.82
N PRO A 45 11.13 -16.22 -1.81
CA PRO A 45 11.31 -15.08 -2.69
C PRO A 45 11.04 -13.76 -1.98
N LYS A 46 11.96 -12.81 -2.17
CA LYS A 46 11.65 -11.39 -1.91
C LYS A 46 10.41 -11.03 -2.73
N TYR A 47 9.51 -10.23 -2.14
CA TYR A 47 8.38 -9.61 -2.84
C TYR A 47 7.11 -10.48 -3.07
N ILE A 48 6.85 -11.50 -2.23
CA ILE A 48 5.59 -12.29 -2.31
C ILE A 48 4.45 -11.69 -1.51
N ILE A 49 4.70 -11.27 -0.28
CA ILE A 49 3.62 -10.95 0.67
C ILE A 49 3.84 -9.53 1.19
N PRO A 50 2.84 -8.63 1.12
CA PRO A 50 1.42 -8.88 0.81
C PRO A 50 1.03 -8.90 -0.68
N TYR A 51 1.99 -8.87 -1.62
CA TYR A 51 1.70 -8.67 -3.05
C TYR A 51 0.92 -9.79 -3.75
N THR A 52 1.03 -11.02 -3.27
CA THR A 52 0.29 -12.19 -3.78
C THR A 52 -1.19 -12.08 -3.41
N PRO A 53 -1.56 -11.89 -2.12
CA PRO A 53 -2.92 -11.54 -1.72
C PRO A 53 -3.48 -10.31 -2.44
N ILE A 54 -2.70 -9.23 -2.57
CA ILE A 54 -3.12 -8.02 -3.29
C ILE A 54 -3.39 -8.34 -4.76
N SER A 55 -2.51 -9.12 -5.41
CA SER A 55 -2.68 -9.54 -6.80
C SER A 55 -3.94 -10.37 -6.99
N LEU A 56 -4.18 -11.35 -6.11
CA LEU A 56 -5.42 -12.15 -6.14
C LEU A 56 -6.66 -11.25 -5.99
N ALA A 57 -6.64 -10.33 -5.04
CA ALA A 57 -7.73 -9.37 -4.81
C ALA A 57 -8.04 -8.53 -6.05
N VAL A 58 -7.01 -7.97 -6.70
CA VAL A 58 -7.18 -7.11 -7.88
C VAL A 58 -7.57 -7.91 -9.13
N ILE A 59 -7.01 -9.12 -9.33
CA ILE A 59 -7.41 -10.03 -10.41
C ILE A 59 -8.90 -10.35 -10.30
N ILE A 60 -9.36 -10.76 -9.10
CA ILE A 60 -10.78 -11.08 -8.86
C ILE A 60 -11.65 -9.84 -9.09
N ALA A 61 -11.23 -8.66 -8.62
CA ALA A 61 -11.97 -7.42 -8.86
C ALA A 61 -12.17 -7.14 -10.35
N VAL A 62 -11.12 -7.30 -11.16
CA VAL A 62 -11.19 -7.04 -12.61
C VAL A 62 -11.98 -8.13 -13.35
N LEU A 63 -11.89 -9.39 -12.93
CA LEU A 63 -12.72 -10.48 -13.48
C LEU A 63 -14.21 -10.28 -13.20
N LEU A 64 -14.55 -9.78 -12.01
CA LEU A 64 -15.93 -9.50 -11.61
C LEU A 64 -16.47 -8.19 -12.19
N LEU A 65 -15.63 -7.34 -12.78
CA LEU A 65 -16.01 -6.04 -13.34
C LEU A 65 -17.22 -6.11 -14.30
N PRO A 66 -17.26 -6.93 -15.36
CA PRO A 66 -18.42 -6.98 -16.26
C PRO A 66 -19.71 -7.43 -15.56
N VAL A 67 -19.59 -8.37 -14.61
CA VAL A 67 -20.74 -8.93 -13.85
C VAL A 67 -21.30 -7.87 -12.89
N LEU A 68 -20.43 -7.28 -12.07
CA LEU A 68 -20.84 -6.29 -11.07
C LEU A 68 -21.38 -5.02 -11.72
N MET A 69 -20.78 -4.56 -12.82
CA MET A 69 -21.29 -3.41 -13.59
C MET A 69 -22.69 -3.66 -14.17
N ARG A 70 -23.02 -4.91 -14.52
CA ARG A 70 -24.35 -5.29 -15.03
C ARG A 70 -25.40 -5.39 -13.94
N TYR A 71 -25.10 -6.07 -12.84
CA TYR A 71 -26.11 -6.43 -11.83
C TYR A 71 -26.22 -5.42 -10.69
N THR A 72 -25.11 -4.98 -10.12
CA THR A 72 -25.11 -4.09 -8.93
C THR A 72 -25.11 -2.60 -9.28
N LYS A 73 -24.78 -2.27 -10.54
CA LYS A 73 -24.82 -0.92 -11.15
C LYS A 73 -24.18 0.16 -10.25
N LYS A 74 -24.98 0.89 -9.47
CA LYS A 74 -24.50 1.98 -8.59
C LYS A 74 -23.59 1.47 -7.46
N TYR A 75 -23.78 0.23 -7.02
CA TYR A 75 -23.03 -0.38 -5.92
C TYR A 75 -21.84 -1.23 -6.38
N ALA A 76 -21.55 -1.26 -7.69
CA ALA A 76 -20.50 -2.12 -8.26
C ALA A 76 -19.13 -1.88 -7.62
N LEU A 77 -18.75 -0.62 -7.43
CA LEU A 77 -17.48 -0.27 -6.78
C LEU A 77 -17.44 -0.75 -5.32
N ALA A 78 -18.45 -0.42 -4.52
CA ALA A 78 -18.48 -0.80 -3.10
C ALA A 78 -18.46 -2.32 -2.92
N THR A 79 -19.22 -3.05 -3.75
CA THR A 79 -19.26 -4.51 -3.75
C THR A 79 -17.92 -5.10 -4.13
N ALA A 80 -17.28 -4.57 -5.19
CA ALA A 80 -15.97 -5.02 -5.63
C ALA A 80 -14.89 -4.76 -4.58
N THR A 81 -14.90 -3.59 -3.94
CA THR A 81 -13.98 -3.26 -2.85
C THR A 81 -14.14 -4.21 -1.67
N LEU A 82 -15.38 -4.48 -1.24
CA LEU A 82 -15.64 -5.43 -0.16
C LEU A 82 -15.11 -6.84 -0.49
N ILE A 83 -15.42 -7.35 -1.68
CA ILE A 83 -14.93 -8.66 -2.14
C ILE A 83 -13.40 -8.67 -2.19
N SER A 84 -12.79 -7.62 -2.73
CA SER A 84 -11.32 -7.54 -2.86
C SER A 84 -10.62 -7.54 -1.50
N LEU A 85 -11.16 -6.78 -0.53
CA LEU A 85 -10.62 -6.78 0.84
C LEU A 85 -10.81 -8.12 1.52
N LEU A 86 -11.95 -8.80 1.34
CA LEU A 86 -12.16 -10.13 1.87
C LEU A 86 -11.17 -11.14 1.27
N VAL A 87 -11.00 -11.13 -0.05
CA VAL A 87 -10.00 -11.99 -0.74
C VAL A 87 -8.60 -11.72 -0.19
N PHE A 88 -8.23 -10.45 -0.03
CA PHE A 88 -6.94 -10.06 0.51
C PHE A 88 -6.71 -10.65 1.91
N PHE A 89 -7.60 -10.35 2.87
CA PHE A 89 -7.44 -10.81 4.25
C PHE A 89 -7.52 -12.34 4.39
N VAL A 90 -8.39 -13.00 3.64
CA VAL A 90 -8.48 -14.47 3.65
C VAL A 90 -7.21 -15.09 3.07
N SER A 91 -6.71 -14.58 1.94
CA SER A 91 -5.50 -15.13 1.31
C SER A 91 -4.27 -14.89 2.17
N GLU A 92 -4.16 -13.71 2.78
CA GLU A 92 -3.08 -13.37 3.68
C GLU A 92 -3.08 -14.29 4.91
N LEU A 93 -4.22 -14.38 5.59
CA LEU A 93 -4.35 -15.19 6.80
C LEU A 93 -4.14 -16.69 6.52
N LEU A 94 -4.50 -17.16 5.33
CA LEU A 94 -4.18 -18.53 4.90
C LEU A 94 -2.68 -18.73 4.70
N LEU A 95 -2.00 -17.83 4.00
CA LEU A 95 -0.55 -17.94 3.79
C LEU A 95 0.19 -17.86 5.12
N GLU A 96 -0.18 -16.92 6.00
CA GLU A 96 0.45 -16.72 7.31
C GLU A 96 0.37 -17.95 8.21
N ASN A 97 -0.79 -18.60 8.27
CA ASN A 97 -1.00 -19.75 9.15
C ASN A 97 -0.45 -21.06 8.58
N MET A 98 -0.34 -21.15 7.24
CA MET A 98 0.00 -22.41 6.57
C MET A 98 1.47 -22.47 6.16
N VAL A 99 2.17 -21.34 6.00
CA VAL A 99 3.56 -21.32 5.54
C VAL A 99 4.52 -21.31 6.72
N ILE A 100 5.35 -22.35 6.80
CA ILE A 100 6.42 -22.50 7.79
C ILE A 100 7.75 -22.32 7.06
N ILE A 101 8.61 -21.44 7.58
CA ILE A 101 9.92 -21.17 7.01
C ILE A 101 10.99 -21.79 7.90
N THR A 102 11.92 -22.52 7.28
CA THR A 102 13.01 -23.20 7.99
C THR A 102 14.36 -22.78 7.40
N ASP A 103 15.26 -22.39 8.29
CA ASP A 103 16.71 -22.28 8.02
C ASP A 103 17.44 -23.13 9.07
N ASN A 104 18.17 -22.52 10.02
CA ASN A 104 18.70 -23.19 11.23
C ASN A 104 17.67 -23.30 12.38
N VAL A 105 16.57 -22.55 12.30
CA VAL A 105 15.44 -22.52 13.24
C VAL A 105 14.15 -22.49 12.43
N THR A 106 13.09 -23.14 12.91
CA THR A 106 11.78 -23.15 12.26
C THR A 106 10.93 -22.00 12.78
N THR A 107 10.48 -21.11 11.91
CA THR A 107 9.68 -19.93 12.25
C THR A 107 8.45 -19.80 11.35
N THR A 108 7.45 -19.05 11.80
CA THR A 108 6.28 -18.74 10.98
C THR A 108 6.63 -17.69 9.94
N LEU A 109 5.89 -17.69 8.83
CA LEU A 109 6.00 -16.69 7.76
C LEU A 109 5.90 -15.25 8.29
N GLU A 110 5.04 -15.02 9.28
CA GLU A 110 4.88 -13.74 9.95
C GLU A 110 6.21 -13.21 10.52
N SER A 111 6.90 -14.01 11.33
CA SER A 111 8.16 -13.62 11.96
C SER A 111 9.25 -13.38 10.90
N TRP A 112 9.22 -14.14 9.80
CA TRP A 112 10.16 -13.98 8.69
C TRP A 112 9.95 -12.67 7.90
N GLN A 113 8.70 -12.29 7.64
CA GLN A 113 8.39 -11.04 6.96
C GLN A 113 8.86 -9.82 7.76
N MET A 114 8.71 -9.86 9.09
CA MET A 114 9.20 -8.80 9.95
C MET A 114 10.74 -8.70 9.90
N PHE A 115 11.44 -9.84 9.96
CA PHE A 115 12.90 -9.89 9.92
C PHE A 115 13.48 -9.16 8.70
N MET A 116 12.93 -9.42 7.51
CA MET A 116 13.39 -8.79 6.26
C MET A 116 13.18 -7.27 6.20
N CYS A 117 12.33 -6.72 7.09
CA CYS A 117 12.04 -5.29 7.14
C CYS A 117 12.96 -4.54 8.11
N TYR A 118 13.54 -5.25 9.08
CA TYR A 118 14.41 -4.68 10.11
C TYR A 118 15.91 -4.76 9.73
N VAL A 119 16.33 -5.81 9.00
CA VAL A 119 17.76 -6.06 8.71
C VAL A 119 17.99 -6.52 7.26
N PRO A 120 18.97 -5.96 6.52
CA PRO A 120 19.43 -6.53 5.26
C PRO A 120 20.11 -7.91 5.49
N PRO A 121 19.84 -8.94 4.66
CA PRO A 121 20.32 -10.31 4.90
C PRO A 121 21.86 -10.47 4.92
N GLU A 122 22.63 -9.52 4.39
CA GLU A 122 24.10 -9.60 4.36
C GLU A 122 24.77 -9.15 5.67
N SER A 123 24.09 -8.39 6.54
CA SER A 123 24.68 -7.83 7.78
C SER A 123 24.59 -8.76 9.00
N VAL A 124 24.10 -10.00 8.81
CA VAL A 124 23.91 -11.01 9.87
C VAL A 124 25.22 -11.47 10.50
N ARG A 125 26.36 -11.36 9.79
CA ARG A 125 27.62 -11.98 10.23
C ARG A 125 28.41 -11.17 11.27
N THR A 126 28.05 -9.92 11.56
CA THR A 126 28.88 -9.01 12.36
C THR A 126 28.18 -8.40 13.59
N ARG A 127 26.91 -8.70 13.87
CA ARG A 127 26.20 -8.16 15.05
C ARG A 127 26.22 -9.13 16.23
N THR A 128 26.36 -8.56 17.43
CA THR A 128 26.42 -9.25 18.74
C THR A 128 25.06 -9.65 19.31
N TRP A 129 23.96 -9.32 18.63
CA TRP A 129 22.62 -9.82 18.96
C TRP A 129 22.49 -11.24 18.40
N LYS A 130 22.21 -12.22 19.26
CA LYS A 130 22.20 -13.62 18.85
C LYS A 130 21.07 -13.84 17.83
N PRO A 131 21.32 -14.52 16.70
CA PRO A 131 20.29 -14.88 15.70
C PRO A 131 19.08 -15.61 16.31
N VAL A 132 19.29 -16.25 17.46
CA VAL A 132 18.31 -16.99 18.24
C VAL A 132 17.24 -16.07 18.85
N ASP A 133 17.58 -14.85 19.27
CA ASP A 133 16.61 -13.91 19.88
C ASP A 133 15.71 -13.24 18.83
N VAL A 134 16.13 -13.27 17.56
CA VAL A 134 15.41 -12.70 16.41
C VAL A 134 14.49 -13.73 15.74
N LEU A 135 14.78 -15.03 15.89
CA LEU A 135 13.97 -16.12 15.33
C LEU A 135 13.02 -16.75 16.37
N ILE A 136 13.26 -16.55 17.67
CA ILE A 136 12.42 -17.10 18.74
C ILE A 136 11.51 -16.00 19.31
N GLY A 137 10.37 -15.78 18.65
CA GLY A 137 9.09 -15.84 19.36
C GLY A 137 8.54 -14.63 20.15
N ASP A 138 9.18 -13.45 20.18
CA ASP A 138 8.64 -12.30 20.96
C ASP A 138 8.16 -11.11 20.11
N TYR A 139 7.75 -11.36 18.86
CA TYR A 139 7.24 -10.30 17.99
C TYR A 139 5.71 -10.18 18.05
N SER A 140 5.22 -8.98 18.40
CA SER A 140 3.79 -8.66 18.43
C SER A 140 3.22 -8.61 17.01
N PRO A 141 2.12 -9.33 16.69
CA PRO A 141 1.43 -9.27 15.39
C PRO A 141 0.99 -7.88 14.95
N ALA A 142 0.99 -6.91 15.87
CA ALA A 142 0.64 -5.52 15.62
C ALA A 142 1.50 -4.85 14.53
N PHE A 143 2.72 -5.34 14.27
CA PHE A 143 3.59 -4.78 13.21
C PHE A 143 2.96 -4.82 11.81
N LYS A 144 2.06 -5.78 11.56
CA LYS A 144 1.37 -5.93 10.27
C LYS A 144 0.41 -4.79 9.97
N ILE A 145 0.03 -3.98 10.96
CA ILE A 145 -0.82 -2.80 10.75
C ILE A 145 -0.20 -1.89 9.66
N HIS A 146 1.12 -1.76 9.63
CA HIS A 146 1.84 -0.99 8.60
C HIS A 146 1.58 -1.56 7.19
N PHE A 147 1.79 -2.86 7.00
CA PHE A 147 1.60 -3.55 5.72
C PHE A 147 0.13 -3.62 5.29
N TYR A 148 -0.78 -3.84 6.24
CA TYR A 148 -2.21 -3.85 5.99
C TYR A 148 -2.72 -2.47 5.59
N ALA A 149 -2.25 -1.40 6.22
CA ALA A 149 -2.60 -0.04 5.82
C ALA A 149 -2.18 0.24 4.37
N ILE A 150 -0.95 -0.12 3.99
CA ILE A 150 -0.44 -0.02 2.61
C ILE A 150 -1.32 -0.82 1.65
N SER A 151 -1.57 -2.09 1.98
CA SER A 151 -2.30 -3.03 1.13
C SER A 151 -3.74 -2.60 0.90
N VAL A 152 -4.44 -2.17 1.96
CA VAL A 152 -5.82 -1.68 1.88
C VAL A 152 -5.90 -0.45 0.97
N VAL A 153 -5.04 0.55 1.19
CA VAL A 153 -5.03 1.77 0.35
C VAL A 153 -4.75 1.42 -1.11
N LEU A 154 -3.80 0.53 -1.38
CA LEU A 154 -3.48 0.10 -2.74
C LEU A 154 -4.67 -0.61 -3.41
N ILE A 155 -5.33 -1.53 -2.70
CA ILE A 155 -6.49 -2.27 -3.23
C ILE A 155 -7.65 -1.31 -3.52
N ILE A 156 -8.06 -0.47 -2.56
CA ILE A 156 -9.23 0.40 -2.75
C ILE A 156 -9.01 1.40 -3.90
N THR A 157 -7.77 1.90 -4.06
CA THR A 157 -7.44 2.87 -5.10
C THR A 157 -7.36 2.23 -6.49
N LEU A 158 -6.73 1.05 -6.62
CA LEU A 158 -6.73 0.28 -7.87
C LEU A 158 -8.16 -0.09 -8.30
N VAL A 159 -8.96 -0.62 -7.38
CA VAL A 159 -10.35 -0.99 -7.65
C VAL A 159 -11.18 0.24 -8.06
N ASN A 160 -11.01 1.40 -7.40
CA ASN A 160 -11.69 2.63 -7.83
C ASN A 160 -11.22 3.14 -9.19
N CYS A 161 -9.96 2.94 -9.58
CA CYS A 161 -9.51 3.24 -10.94
C CYS A 161 -10.25 2.37 -11.96
N PHE A 162 -10.23 1.03 -11.81
CA PHE A 162 -10.88 0.13 -12.77
C PHE A 162 -12.39 0.37 -12.87
N TYR A 163 -13.09 0.37 -11.74
CA TYR A 163 -14.55 0.57 -11.71
C TYR A 163 -14.95 2.00 -12.04
N GLY A 164 -14.12 2.99 -11.70
CA GLY A 164 -14.31 4.39 -12.05
C GLY A 164 -14.28 4.61 -13.55
N PHE A 165 -13.22 4.16 -14.23
CA PHE A 165 -13.11 4.25 -15.69
C PHE A 165 -14.19 3.41 -16.40
N ALA A 166 -14.45 2.20 -15.92
CA ALA A 166 -15.56 1.37 -16.42
C ALA A 166 -16.90 2.12 -16.37
N LYS A 167 -17.20 2.78 -15.25
CA LYS A 167 -18.41 3.58 -15.10
C LYS A 167 -18.46 4.74 -16.09
N ILE A 168 -17.36 5.49 -16.29
CA ILE A 168 -17.29 6.55 -17.30
C ILE A 168 -17.55 6.00 -18.71
N ILE A 169 -17.01 4.83 -19.05
CA ILE A 169 -17.21 4.22 -20.39
C ILE A 169 -18.68 3.87 -20.62
N VAL A 170 -19.35 3.34 -19.59
CA VAL A 170 -20.75 2.91 -19.65
C VAL A 170 -21.71 4.11 -19.60
N THR A 171 -21.53 5.06 -18.68
CA THR A 171 -22.47 6.18 -18.47
C THR A 171 -22.14 7.43 -19.29
N LYS A 172 -20.95 7.50 -19.88
CA LYS A 172 -20.41 8.69 -20.59
C LYS A 172 -20.25 9.95 -19.71
N ASP A 173 -20.45 9.84 -18.40
CA ASP A 173 -20.27 10.95 -17.46
C ASP A 173 -18.78 11.16 -17.16
N LYS A 174 -18.21 12.25 -17.67
CA LYS A 174 -16.79 12.60 -17.51
C LYS A 174 -16.49 13.46 -16.29
N ARG A 175 -17.45 13.73 -15.40
CA ARG A 175 -17.25 14.60 -14.21
C ARG A 175 -16.05 14.18 -13.36
N ARG A 176 -15.86 12.88 -13.16
CA ARG A 176 -14.77 12.32 -12.34
C ARG A 176 -13.49 12.01 -13.13
N LEU A 177 -13.45 12.26 -14.44
CA LEU A 177 -12.36 11.81 -15.32
C LEU A 177 -10.99 12.33 -14.86
N LYS A 178 -10.87 13.64 -14.62
CA LYS A 178 -9.59 14.25 -14.19
C LYS A 178 -9.11 13.68 -12.85
N ALA A 179 -10.01 13.56 -11.88
CA ALA A 179 -9.67 12.99 -10.58
C ALA A 179 -9.22 11.52 -10.69
N LEU A 180 -9.88 10.72 -11.53
CA LEU A 180 -9.49 9.31 -11.76
C LEU A 180 -8.16 9.16 -12.50
N ILE A 181 -7.85 10.03 -13.46
CA ILE A 181 -6.52 10.05 -14.11
C ILE A 181 -5.45 10.35 -13.07
N PHE A 182 -5.64 11.38 -12.26
CA PHE A 182 -4.67 11.75 -11.24
C PHE A 182 -4.52 10.66 -10.17
N GLN A 183 -5.63 10.05 -9.74
CA GLN A 183 -5.60 8.90 -8.83
C GLN A 183 -4.84 7.73 -9.44
N ALA A 184 -5.04 7.42 -10.72
CA ALA A 184 -4.33 6.33 -11.39
C ALA A 184 -2.82 6.58 -11.42
N LEU A 185 -2.40 7.81 -11.74
CA LEU A 185 -0.99 8.21 -11.71
C LEU A 185 -0.38 8.08 -10.31
N LEU A 186 -1.07 8.59 -9.27
CA LEU A 186 -0.62 8.43 -7.89
C LEU A 186 -0.59 6.97 -7.44
N THR A 187 -1.57 6.16 -7.84
CA THR A 187 -1.63 4.74 -7.48
C THR A 187 -0.47 3.97 -8.11
N VAL A 188 -0.11 4.27 -9.37
CA VAL A 188 1.06 3.67 -10.03
C VAL A 188 2.35 4.13 -9.36
N LEU A 189 2.49 5.42 -9.04
CA LEU A 189 3.65 5.93 -8.30
C LEU A 189 3.77 5.26 -6.93
N PHE A 190 2.66 5.15 -6.19
CA PHE A 190 2.61 4.52 -4.88
C PHE A 190 2.99 3.04 -4.97
N LEU A 191 2.41 2.30 -5.93
CA LEU A 191 2.80 0.92 -6.20
C LEU A 191 4.30 0.82 -6.50
N GLY A 192 4.82 1.67 -7.38
CA GLY A 192 6.24 1.74 -7.73
C GLY A 192 7.14 1.95 -6.52
N LEU A 193 6.77 2.88 -5.64
CA LEU A 193 7.49 3.11 -4.38
C LEU A 193 7.38 1.93 -3.41
N CYS A 194 6.24 1.23 -3.36
CA CYS A 194 6.10 -0.01 -2.59
C CYS A 194 7.03 -1.11 -3.13
N ILE A 195 7.11 -1.25 -4.46
CA ILE A 195 8.03 -2.18 -5.13
C ILE A 195 9.46 -1.86 -4.69
N PHE A 196 9.84 -0.60 -4.89
CA PHE A 196 11.18 -0.11 -4.63
C PHE A 196 11.55 -0.27 -3.14
N ALA A 197 10.63 0.03 -2.22
CA ALA A 197 10.82 -0.17 -0.78
C ALA A 197 11.06 -1.64 -0.42
N CYS A 198 10.41 -2.60 -1.08
CA CYS A 198 10.61 -4.01 -0.76
C CYS A 198 11.95 -4.57 -1.26
N PHE A 199 12.52 -4.02 -2.33
CA PHE A 199 13.83 -4.45 -2.82
C PHE A 199 14.98 -3.77 -2.09
N THR A 200 14.79 -2.51 -1.69
CA THR A 200 15.87 -1.67 -1.18
C THR A 200 15.76 -1.39 0.31
N ALA A 201 14.57 -1.54 0.89
CA ALA A 201 14.20 -1.01 2.20
C ALA A 201 14.79 0.39 2.42
N PHE A 202 14.75 1.22 1.36
CA PHE A 202 15.32 2.55 1.22
C PHE A 202 16.77 2.72 1.66
N PHE A 203 17.60 1.68 1.45
CA PHE A 203 19.03 1.69 1.80
C PHE A 203 19.27 1.93 3.30
N ARG A 204 18.39 1.38 4.15
CA ARG A 204 18.56 1.41 5.59
C ARG A 204 19.49 0.28 6.02
N ASP A 205 20.41 0.62 6.92
CA ASP A 205 21.43 -0.31 7.43
C ASP A 205 21.04 -0.94 8.79
N GLY A 206 19.78 -0.78 9.22
CA GLY A 206 19.26 -1.30 10.49
C GLY A 206 19.53 -0.40 11.70
N GLU A 207 19.96 0.84 11.48
CA GLU A 207 20.05 1.89 12.50
C GLU A 207 18.78 2.74 12.54
N ILE A 208 18.46 3.30 13.71
CA ILE A 208 17.30 4.20 13.88
C ILE A 208 17.54 5.53 13.14
N THR A 209 18.78 6.01 13.13
CA THR A 209 19.17 7.19 12.35
C THR A 209 19.47 6.77 10.93
N VAL A 210 18.72 7.31 9.98
CA VAL A 210 18.82 6.93 8.56
C VAL A 210 19.61 7.94 7.75
N SER A 211 20.16 7.50 6.61
CA SER A 211 20.84 8.39 5.66
C SER A 211 19.88 9.44 5.10
N ALA A 212 20.42 10.58 4.63
CA ALA A 212 19.61 11.64 4.03
C ALA A 212 18.79 11.15 2.82
N VAL A 213 19.34 10.22 2.03
CA VAL A 213 18.63 9.61 0.89
C VAL A 213 17.44 8.78 1.38
N SER A 214 17.62 7.96 2.41
CA SER A 214 16.52 7.19 3.02
C SER A 214 15.45 8.12 3.59
N ALA A 215 15.84 9.17 4.31
CA ALA A 215 14.90 10.15 4.87
C ALA A 215 14.02 10.81 3.81
N ILE A 216 14.60 11.22 2.67
CA ILE A 216 13.86 11.80 1.55
C ILE A 216 12.89 10.79 0.93
N LEU A 217 13.35 9.56 0.71
CA LEU A 217 12.52 8.50 0.12
C LEU A 217 11.36 8.10 1.03
N MET A 218 11.61 7.99 2.33
CA MET A 218 10.57 7.74 3.34
C MET A 218 9.56 8.89 3.41
N SER A 219 10.02 10.14 3.45
CA SER A 219 9.15 11.32 3.42
C SER A 219 8.27 11.32 2.18
N LEU A 220 8.86 11.06 1.00
CA LEU A 220 8.14 10.95 -0.26
C LEU A 220 7.10 9.82 -0.21
N PHE A 221 7.46 8.65 0.30
CA PHE A 221 6.55 7.52 0.46
C PHE A 221 5.33 7.88 1.31
N PHE A 222 5.55 8.51 2.46
CA PHE A 222 4.51 8.88 3.42
C PHE A 222 3.57 9.97 2.86
N VAL A 223 4.12 10.94 2.15
CA VAL A 223 3.33 11.95 1.42
C VAL A 223 2.50 11.28 0.34
N VAL A 224 3.11 10.47 -0.54
CA VAL A 224 2.40 9.80 -1.65
C VAL A 224 1.31 8.85 -1.13
N PHE A 225 1.54 8.15 -0.02
CA PHE A 225 0.55 7.32 0.65
C PHE A 225 -0.70 8.12 1.09
N GLY A 226 -0.48 9.24 1.76
CA GLY A 226 -1.57 10.14 2.17
C GLY A 226 -2.28 10.78 0.98
N LEU A 227 -1.52 11.27 -0.02
CA LEU A 227 -2.07 11.81 -1.28
C LEU A 227 -2.96 10.81 -2.01
N THR A 228 -2.54 9.54 -2.08
CA THR A 228 -3.30 8.48 -2.75
C THR A 228 -4.66 8.28 -2.11
N SER A 229 -4.72 8.27 -0.78
CA SER A 229 -5.96 8.16 0.00
C SER A 229 -6.82 9.43 -0.07
N GLY A 230 -6.19 10.60 0.01
CA GLY A 230 -6.86 11.89 -0.11
C GLY A 230 -7.51 12.07 -1.48
N VAL A 231 -6.78 11.81 -2.57
CA VAL A 231 -7.31 11.88 -3.95
C VAL A 231 -8.40 10.84 -4.18
N TYR A 232 -8.29 9.64 -3.60
CA TYR A 232 -9.36 8.65 -3.61
C TYR A 232 -10.66 9.23 -3.03
N ALA A 233 -10.61 9.81 -1.83
CA ALA A 233 -11.76 10.46 -1.20
C ALA A 233 -12.27 11.65 -2.03
N GLY A 234 -11.35 12.50 -2.49
CA GLY A 234 -11.64 13.67 -3.33
C GLY A 234 -12.34 13.30 -4.64
N SER A 235 -12.04 12.14 -5.22
CA SER A 235 -12.66 11.66 -6.45
C SER A 235 -14.18 11.52 -6.36
N PHE A 236 -14.73 11.28 -5.16
CA PHE A 236 -16.18 11.17 -4.93
C PHE A 236 -16.84 12.51 -4.62
N LEU A 237 -16.05 13.51 -4.22
CA LEU A 237 -16.52 14.82 -3.75
C LEU A 237 -16.41 15.90 -4.84
N VAL A 238 -15.97 15.53 -6.04
CA VAL A 238 -15.92 16.42 -7.21
C VAL A 238 -17.30 17.05 -7.46
N GLY A 239 -17.33 18.38 -7.52
CA GLY A 239 -18.55 19.16 -7.75
C GLY A 239 -19.40 19.45 -6.51
N LYS A 240 -18.96 19.06 -5.31
CA LYS A 240 -19.56 19.48 -4.02
C LYS A 240 -19.03 20.85 -3.59
N LYS A 241 -19.56 21.38 -2.47
CA LYS A 241 -19.10 22.66 -1.88
C LYS A 241 -17.60 22.60 -1.60
N LYS A 242 -16.89 23.73 -1.73
CA LYS A 242 -15.42 23.80 -1.58
C LYS A 242 -14.91 23.16 -0.29
N THR A 243 -15.61 23.38 0.82
CA THR A 243 -15.27 22.76 2.12
C THR A 243 -15.24 21.24 2.02
N LEU A 244 -16.31 20.61 1.53
CA LEU A 244 -16.35 19.15 1.36
C LEU A 244 -15.38 18.65 0.27
N ALA A 245 -15.24 19.38 -0.84
CA ALA A 245 -14.43 18.92 -1.97
C ALA A 245 -12.91 19.04 -1.77
N VAL A 246 -12.46 19.87 -0.81
CA VAL A 246 -11.03 20.17 -0.58
C VAL A 246 -10.59 19.82 0.84
N LEU A 247 -11.31 20.31 1.85
CA LEU A 247 -10.91 20.14 3.26
C LEU A 247 -11.01 18.69 3.70
N LEU A 248 -12.12 18.01 3.39
CA LEU A 248 -12.31 16.60 3.80
C LEU A 248 -11.25 15.67 3.20
N PRO A 249 -10.96 15.71 1.88
CA PRO A 249 -9.84 14.96 1.30
C PRO A 249 -8.48 15.28 1.93
N SER A 250 -8.22 16.55 2.24
CA SER A 250 -6.98 16.99 2.88
C SER A 250 -6.81 16.41 4.29
N ILE A 251 -7.87 16.42 5.10
CA ILE A 251 -7.91 15.76 6.41
C ILE A 251 -7.65 14.26 6.25
N VAL A 252 -8.32 13.59 5.29
CA VAL A 252 -8.09 12.17 5.02
C VAL A 252 -6.62 11.89 4.67
N ALA A 253 -6.00 12.73 3.84
CA ALA A 253 -4.59 12.56 3.49
C ALA A 253 -3.67 12.63 4.73
N SER A 254 -3.81 13.68 5.55
CA SER A 254 -3.03 13.82 6.78
C SER A 254 -3.31 12.70 7.80
N SER A 255 -4.57 12.33 7.99
CA SER A 255 -4.95 11.24 8.92
C SER A 255 -4.37 9.90 8.48
N VAL A 256 -4.39 9.59 7.20
CA VAL A 256 -3.80 8.34 6.68
C VAL A 256 -2.27 8.37 6.79
N THR A 257 -1.62 9.52 6.56
CA THR A 257 -0.18 9.68 6.84
C THR A 257 0.13 9.48 8.34
N ILE A 258 -0.73 9.95 9.26
CA ILE A 258 -0.58 9.66 10.70
C ILE A 258 -0.67 8.15 10.98
N VAL A 259 -1.62 7.45 10.35
CA VAL A 259 -1.73 5.98 10.47
C VAL A 259 -0.44 5.28 10.04
N MET A 260 0.25 5.80 9.01
CA MET A 260 1.54 5.26 8.60
C MET A 260 2.62 5.43 9.68
N TYR A 261 2.71 6.61 10.30
CA TYR A 261 3.61 6.86 11.44
C TYR A 261 3.27 5.98 12.64
N ILE A 262 1.99 5.77 12.94
CA ILE A 262 1.58 4.81 13.99
C ILE A 262 2.03 3.40 13.61
N GLY A 263 1.87 2.99 12.34
CA GLY A 263 2.35 1.70 11.85
C GLY A 263 3.86 1.54 11.98
N GLU A 264 4.64 2.58 11.65
CA GLU A 264 6.10 2.59 11.86
C GLU A 264 6.46 2.51 13.34
N MET A 265 5.78 3.25 14.20
CA MET A 265 6.00 3.22 15.64
C MET A 265 5.76 1.83 16.22
N VAL A 266 4.71 1.14 15.77
CA VAL A 266 4.42 -0.24 16.18
C VAL A 266 5.47 -1.21 15.62
N LEU A 267 5.95 -0.99 14.38
CA LEU A 267 7.01 -1.78 13.75
C LEU A 267 8.34 -1.66 14.51
N LEU A 268 8.64 -0.49 15.08
CA LEU A 268 9.90 -0.19 15.77
C LEU A 268 9.76 -0.15 17.31
N SER A 269 8.80 -0.88 17.87
CA SER A 269 8.63 -1.03 19.32
C SER A 269 8.52 0.29 20.09
N GLY A 270 7.81 1.27 19.53
CA GLY A 270 7.59 2.59 20.14
C GLY A 270 8.52 3.69 19.64
N HIS A 271 9.44 3.39 18.71
CA HIS A 271 10.36 4.37 18.12
C HIS A 271 9.96 4.76 16.69
N LEU A 272 10.54 5.85 16.17
CA LEU A 272 10.43 6.24 14.77
C LEU A 272 11.84 6.40 14.19
N TYR A 273 11.97 6.23 12.87
CA TYR A 273 13.25 6.53 12.22
C TYR A 273 13.58 8.02 12.34
N ARG A 274 14.85 8.31 12.59
CA ARG A 274 15.36 9.68 12.74
C ARG A 274 16.05 10.11 11.46
N PHE A 275 15.58 11.19 10.86
CA PHE A 275 16.08 11.69 9.57
C PHE A 275 17.40 12.46 9.69
N GLY A 276 17.92 12.64 10.91
CA GLY A 276 19.16 13.35 11.20
C GLY A 276 19.28 13.65 12.69
N THR A 277 20.16 14.59 13.03
CA THR A 277 20.41 15.05 14.39
C THR A 277 20.11 16.55 14.53
N GLY A 278 19.73 17.01 15.72
CA GLY A 278 19.38 18.40 15.99
C GLY A 278 17.87 18.64 16.01
N PHE A 279 17.49 19.87 16.35
CA PHE A 279 16.12 20.24 16.72
C PHE A 279 15.01 19.76 15.76
N LEU A 280 15.22 19.82 14.44
CA LEU A 280 14.21 19.42 13.45
C LEU A 280 13.97 17.91 13.38
N PHE A 281 14.93 17.12 13.85
CA PHE A 281 14.96 15.66 13.71
C PHE A 281 14.84 14.93 15.06
N GLU A 282 14.98 15.67 16.16
CA GLU A 282 14.79 15.18 17.52
C GLU A 282 13.32 15.18 17.91
N GLU A 283 12.94 14.23 18.76
CA GLU A 283 11.58 14.11 19.27
C GLU A 283 11.21 15.25 20.22
N PHE A 284 9.92 15.60 20.22
CA PHE A 284 9.43 16.53 21.23
C PHE A 284 9.37 15.86 22.61
N PRO A 285 9.64 16.59 23.70
CA PRO A 285 9.42 16.06 25.04
C PRO A 285 7.97 15.57 25.20
N GLY A 286 7.80 14.27 25.41
CA GLY A 286 6.49 13.63 25.59
C GLY A 286 5.77 13.17 24.31
N ILE A 287 6.35 13.37 23.12
CA ILE A 287 5.78 12.87 21.84
C ILE A 287 6.90 12.28 20.97
N VAL A 288 6.69 11.07 20.44
CA VAL A 288 7.69 10.34 19.63
C VAL A 288 8.02 11.06 18.29
N LEU A 289 7.08 11.85 17.77
CA LEU A 289 7.22 12.59 16.51
C LEU A 289 8.22 13.74 16.61
N ALA A 290 9.10 13.85 15.62
CA ALA A 290 9.96 15.00 15.41
C ALA A 290 9.23 16.12 14.62
N PRO A 291 9.72 17.37 14.64
CA PRO A 291 9.16 18.45 13.82
C PRO A 291 9.05 18.10 12.33
N VAL A 292 10.04 17.39 11.79
CA VAL A 292 10.02 16.94 10.38
C VAL A 292 8.85 16.01 10.08
N ASP A 293 8.44 15.16 11.03
CA ASP A 293 7.34 14.22 10.84
C ASP A 293 6.00 14.95 10.74
N ILE A 294 5.83 15.98 11.58
CA ILE A 294 4.67 16.88 11.53
C ILE A 294 4.64 17.61 10.18
N LEU A 295 5.80 18.06 9.68
CA LEU A 295 5.87 18.69 8.36
C LEU A 295 5.46 17.73 7.25
N VAL A 296 5.85 16.46 7.30
CA VAL A 296 5.42 15.42 6.33
C VAL A 296 3.90 15.22 6.37
N ILE A 297 3.31 15.14 7.56
CA ILE A 297 1.86 15.00 7.76
C ILE A 297 1.09 16.21 7.20
N VAL A 298 1.57 17.42 7.50
CA VAL A 298 0.97 18.67 7.01
C VAL A 298 1.15 18.81 5.50
N ALA A 299 2.33 18.48 4.96
CA ALA A 299 2.61 18.52 3.53
C ALA A 299 1.66 17.60 2.75
N SER A 300 1.42 16.37 3.23
CA SER A 300 0.44 15.44 2.67
C SER A 300 -0.96 16.09 2.53
N GLY A 301 -1.45 16.71 3.61
CA GLY A 301 -2.74 17.41 3.61
C GLY A 301 -2.78 18.62 2.68
N CYS A 302 -1.78 19.50 2.77
CA CYS A 302 -1.69 20.74 2.00
C CYS A 302 -1.57 20.48 0.50
N ILE A 303 -0.69 19.56 0.08
CA ILE A 303 -0.54 19.17 -1.33
C ILE A 303 -1.84 18.56 -1.84
N ASN A 304 -2.50 17.69 -1.05
CA ASN A 304 -3.79 17.12 -1.43
C ASN A 304 -4.88 18.18 -1.61
N ALA A 305 -4.91 19.21 -0.76
CA ALA A 305 -5.85 20.32 -0.87
C ALA A 305 -5.67 21.08 -2.19
N VAL A 306 -4.42 21.35 -2.60
CA VAL A 306 -4.10 22.00 -3.88
C VAL A 306 -4.59 21.15 -5.05
N ILE A 307 -4.30 19.84 -5.03
CA ILE A 307 -4.74 18.89 -6.07
C ILE A 307 -6.28 18.87 -6.17
N CYS A 308 -6.97 18.74 -5.04
CA CYS A 308 -8.44 18.67 -5.02
C CYS A 308 -9.09 20.01 -5.44
N HIS A 309 -8.46 21.14 -5.11
CA HIS A 309 -8.91 22.45 -5.59
C HIS A 309 -8.86 22.55 -7.12
N ALA A 310 -7.78 22.05 -7.75
CA ALA A 310 -7.63 22.04 -9.20
C ALA A 310 -8.71 21.20 -9.92
N PHE A 311 -9.22 20.14 -9.27
CA PHE A 311 -10.37 19.38 -9.79
C PHE A 311 -11.66 20.22 -9.81
N GLY A 312 -11.88 21.05 -8.79
CA GLY A 312 -13.07 21.89 -8.64
C GLY A 312 -13.16 23.02 -9.66
N GLU A 313 -12.04 23.66 -10.01
CA GLU A 313 -12.01 24.73 -11.02
C GLU A 313 -12.32 24.21 -12.43
N SER A 314 -11.83 23.01 -12.75
CA SER A 314 -12.13 22.34 -14.01
C SER A 314 -13.60 21.97 -14.18
N GLY A 315 -14.31 21.67 -13.09
CA GLY A 315 -15.74 21.33 -13.12
C GLY A 315 -16.64 22.53 -13.42
N LYS A 316 -16.20 23.76 -13.13
CA LYS A 316 -16.92 24.99 -13.49
C LYS A 316 -16.79 25.31 -14.98
N ARG A 317 -15.64 25.04 -15.61
CA ARG A 317 -15.41 25.26 -17.04
C ARG A 317 -16.19 24.32 -17.97
N ILE A 318 -16.64 23.16 -17.50
CA ILE A 318 -17.41 22.19 -18.31
C ILE A 318 -18.92 22.51 -18.31
N LYS A 319 -19.37 23.39 -17.40
CA LYS A 319 -20.78 23.81 -17.28
C LYS A 319 -21.10 25.11 -18.03
N ASN A 320 -20.09 25.81 -18.53
CA ASN A 320 -20.22 26.96 -19.42
C ASN A 320 -19.76 26.55 -20.82
#